data_AF-A0A0N8WAE0-F1
#
_entry.id   AF-A0A0N8WAE0-F1
#
_cell.length_a   1.000
_cell.length_b   1.000
_cell.length_c   1.000
_cell.angle_alpha   90.00
_cell.angle_beta   90.00
_cell.angle_gamma   90.00
#
_symmetry.space_group_name_H-M   'P 1'
#
loop_
_entity.id
_entity.type
_entity.pdbx_description
1 polymer ?
#
loop_
_entity_poly.entity_id
_entity_poly.type
_entity_poly.pdbx_seq_one_letter_code
_entity_poly.pdbx_strand_id
1 'polypeptide(L)' 'MSLGLIGDPRAVDPLIEALNDENEWVRLNAAKALGEINDPRTIKPLVEAMDDNNVDVREAVREALEKLGAD' A
#
# COMPACT_ATOMS: atom_id res chain seq x y z
N MET A 1 -6.39 -3.28 17.08
CA MET A 1 -6.19 -4.68 16.65
C MET A 1 -5.81 -4.65 15.19
N SER A 2 -4.72 -5.32 14.86
CA SER A 2 -3.90 -5.19 13.66
C SER A 2 -4.54 -5.86 12.43
N LEU A 3 -4.89 -5.09 11.41
CA LEU A 3 -5.34 -5.59 10.09
C LEU A 3 -4.18 -6.03 9.19
N GLY A 4 -2.93 -5.82 9.59
CA GLY A 4 -1.73 -6.13 8.80
C GLY A 4 -1.24 -7.58 8.87
N LEU A 5 -1.98 -8.50 9.47
CA LEU A 5 -1.59 -9.90 9.51
C LEU A 5 -2.34 -10.69 8.44
N ILE A 6 -1.51 -11.29 7.58
CA ILE A 6 -1.78 -12.35 6.60
C ILE A 6 -1.83 -11.78 5.19
N GLY A 7 -0.80 -12.08 4.40
CA GLY A 7 -0.73 -11.91 2.95
C GLY A 7 -1.75 -12.79 2.21
N ASP A 8 -3.02 -12.65 2.60
CA ASP A 8 -4.16 -13.23 1.94
C ASP A 8 -4.45 -12.38 0.70
N PRO A 9 -4.48 -12.96 -0.51
CA PRO A 9 -4.85 -12.24 -1.72
C PRO A 9 -6.23 -11.56 -1.63
N ARG A 10 -7.09 -12.00 -0.70
CA ARG A 10 -8.39 -11.39 -0.40
C ARG A 10 -8.30 -10.07 0.37
N ALA A 11 -7.16 -9.80 1.01
CA ALA A 11 -6.90 -8.53 1.69
C ALA A 11 -6.42 -7.43 0.74
N VAL A 12 -6.08 -7.77 -0.51
CA VAL A 12 -5.58 -6.81 -1.51
C VAL A 12 -6.62 -5.71 -1.78
N ASP A 13 -7.87 -6.07 -2.09
CA ASP A 13 -8.89 -5.08 -2.46
C ASP A 13 -9.22 -4.12 -1.30
N PRO A 14 -9.44 -4.58 -0.04
CA PRO A 14 -9.61 -3.67 1.10
C PRO A 14 -8.40 -2.78 1.38
N LEU A 15 -7.18 -3.27 1.16
CA LEU A 15 -5.96 -2.47 1.34
C LEU A 15 -5.81 -1.43 0.22
N ILE A 16 -6.23 -1.73 -1.01
CA ILE A 16 -6.30 -0.75 -2.09
C ILE A 16 -7.30 0.35 -1.75
N GLU A 17 -8.47 0.01 -1.21
CA GLU A 17 -9.43 1.02 -0.73
C GLU A 17 -8.84 1.89 0.39
N ALA A 18 -8.11 1.28 1.33
CA ALA A 18 -7.47 1.96 2.45
C ALA A 18 -6.36 2.95 2.02
N LEU A 19 -5.86 2.90 0.78
CA LEU A 19 -4.97 3.94 0.25
C LEU A 19 -5.66 5.31 0.08
N ASN A 20 -6.99 5.37 0.17
CA ASN A 20 -7.76 6.62 0.07
C ASN A 20 -8.39 7.04 1.40
N ASP A 21 -8.01 6.40 2.50
CA ASP A 21 -8.54 6.70 3.82
C ASP A 21 -8.18 8.15 4.24
N GLU A 22 -9.09 8.80 4.96
CA GLU A 22 -8.89 10.16 5.46
C GLU A 22 -7.71 10.26 6.42
N ASN A 23 -7.40 9.18 7.15
CA ASN A 23 -6.29 9.10 8.08
C ASN A 23 -4.99 8.66 7.40
N GLU A 24 -3.97 9.51 7.47
CA GLU A 24 -2.64 9.24 6.88
C GLU A 24 -1.98 7.97 7.41
N TRP A 25 -2.24 7.58 8.66
CA TRP A 25 -1.70 6.35 9.24
C TRP A 25 -2.33 5.11 8.62
N VAL A 26 -3.61 5.18 8.25
CA VAL A 26 -4.29 4.07 7.56
C VAL A 26 -3.70 3.91 6.17
N ARG A 27 -3.58 5.01 5.41
CA ARG A 27 -2.95 5.01 4.08
C ARG A 27 -1.51 4.48 4.11
N LEU A 28 -0.71 4.94 5.07
CA LEU A 28 0.68 4.49 5.25
C LEU A 28 0.76 2.99 5.51
N ASN A 29 -0.07 2.47 6.42
CA ASN A 29 -0.07 1.04 6.73
C ASN A 29 -0.58 0.21 5.55
N ALA A 30 -1.55 0.74 4.78
CA ALA A 30 -2.03 0.10 3.56
C ALA A 30 -0.92 -0.02 2.51
N ALA A 31 -0.20 1.07 2.22
CA ALA A 31 0.91 1.08 1.27
C ALA A 31 2.00 0.04 1.65
N LYS A 32 2.39 0.00 2.93
CA LYS A 32 3.35 -1.00 3.43
C LYS A 32 2.84 -2.42 3.25
N ALA A 33 1.60 -2.70 3.66
CA ALA A 33 1.03 -4.03 3.57
C ALA A 33 0.91 -4.50 2.11
N LEU A 34 0.53 -3.63 1.17
CA LEU A 34 0.46 -3.94 -0.25
C LEU A 34 1.84 -4.30 -0.83
N GLY A 35 2.89 -3.58 -0.43
CA GLY A 35 4.27 -3.91 -0.81
C GLY A 35 4.74 -5.26 -0.29
N GLU A 36 4.34 -5.65 0.94
CA GLU A 36 4.66 -6.96 1.51
C GLU A 36 3.87 -8.11 0.87
N ILE A 37 2.66 -7.85 0.40
CA ILE A 37 1.85 -8.86 -0.33
C ILE A 37 2.48 -9.18 -1.69
N ASN A 38 3.18 -8.21 -2.30
CA ASN A 38 3.85 -8.36 -3.60
C ASN A 38 2.92 -8.83 -4.73
N ASP A 39 1.68 -8.32 -4.75
CA ASP A 39 0.70 -8.63 -5.79
C ASP A 39 0.75 -7.57 -6.90
N PRO A 40 1.01 -7.94 -8.18
CA PRO A 40 1.09 -6.99 -9.28
C PRO A 40 -0.16 -6.13 -9.51
N ARG A 41 -1.34 -6.58 -9.03
CA ARG A 41 -2.59 -5.80 -9.10
C ARG A 41 -2.50 -4.49 -8.30
N THR A 42 -1.59 -4.40 -7.35
CA THR A 42 -1.39 -3.25 -6.46
C THR A 42 -0.55 -2.14 -7.07
N ILE A 43 0.17 -2.41 -8.17
CA ILE A 43 1.08 -1.45 -8.81
C ILE A 43 0.34 -0.18 -9.22
N LYS A 44 -0.79 -0.31 -9.92
CA LYS A 44 -1.54 0.86 -10.39
C LYS A 44 -2.08 1.72 -9.22
N PRO A 45 -2.77 1.15 -8.21
CA PRO A 45 -3.17 1.90 -7.02
C PRO A 45 -2.00 2.58 -6.28
N LEU A 46 -0.87 1.89 -6.13
CA LEU A 46 0.31 2.46 -5.49
C LEU A 46 0.89 3.61 -6.31
N VAL A 47 0.95 3.51 -7.64
CA VAL A 47 1.38 4.63 -8.51
C VAL A 47 0.48 5.85 -8.34
N GLU A 48 -0.84 5.66 -8.24
CA GLU A 48 -1.78 6.76 -7.98
C GLU A 48 -1.55 7.40 -6.59
N ALA A 49 -1.14 6.61 -5.60
CA ALA A 49 -0.82 7.09 -4.25
C ALA A 49 0.57 7.77 -4.13
N MET A 50 1.38 7.84 -5.20
CA MET A 50 2.67 8.54 -5.17
C MET A 50 2.54 10.04 -4.95
N ASP A 51 1.39 10.63 -5.27
CA ASP A 51 1.08 12.05 -5.09
C ASP A 51 0.38 12.34 -3.75
N ASP A 52 0.44 11.43 -2.77
CA ASP A 52 -0.16 11.64 -1.45
C ASP A 52 0.36 12.92 -0.77
N ASN A 53 -0.52 13.62 -0.06
CA ASN A 53 -0.17 14.85 0.65
C ASN A 53 0.83 14.62 1.81
N ASN A 54 0.87 13.41 2.38
CA ASN A 54 1.75 13.05 3.48
C ASN A 54 3.07 12.45 2.96
N VAL A 55 4.20 12.97 3.45
CA VAL A 55 5.55 12.54 3.06
C VAL A 55 5.81 11.07 3.39
N ASP A 56 5.41 10.61 4.57
CA ASP A 56 5.65 9.24 5.04
C ASP A 56 4.84 8.22 4.22
N VAL A 57 3.64 8.60 3.77
CA VAL A 57 2.83 7.78 2.85
C VAL A 57 3.54 7.66 1.50
N ARG A 58 4.04 8.76 0.93
CA ARG A 58 4.76 8.73 -0.35
C ARG A 58 6.02 7.85 -0.29
N GLU A 59 6.77 7.91 0.80
CA GLU A 59 7.95 7.06 0.98
C GLU A 59 7.58 5.59 1.12
N ALA A 60 6.51 5.26 1.86
CA ALA A 60 6.00 3.89 1.96
C ALA A 60 5.53 3.34 0.59
N VAL A 61 4.87 4.19 -0.22
CA VAL A 61 4.45 3.84 -1.59
C VAL A 61 5.67 3.57 -2.48
N ARG A 62 6.72 4.42 -2.41
CA ARG A 62 7.96 4.22 -3.15
C ARG A 62 8.60 2.88 -2.79
N GLU A 63 8.75 2.59 -1.51
CA GLU A 63 9.32 1.33 -1.02
C GLU A 63 8.50 0.12 -1.51
N ALA A 64 7.17 0.22 -1.48
CA ALA A 64 6.29 -0.83 -1.97
C ALA A 64 6.46 -1.07 -3.49
N LEU A 65 6.55 -0.01 -4.29
CA LEU A 65 6.78 -0.11 -5.74
C LEU A 65 8.17 -0.66 -6.08
N GLU A 66 9.21 -0.29 -5.31
CA GLU A 66 10.55 -0.84 -5.47
C GLU A 66 10.56 -2.35 -5.22
N LYS A 67 9.88 -2.83 -4.17
CA LYS A 67 9.72 -4.26 -3.89
C LYS A 67 9.02 -5.00 -5.03
N LEU A 68 7.96 -4.41 -5.60
CA LEU A 68 7.20 -4.98 -6.72
C LEU A 68 7.98 -5.01 -8.05
N GLY A 69 8.97 -4.12 -8.22
CA GLY A 69 9.81 -4.03 -9.43
C GLY A 69 11.18 -4.72 -9.29
N ALA A 70 11.49 -5.30 -8.12
CA ALA A 70 12.77 -5.95 -7.84
C ALA A 70 12.85 -7.43 -8.31
N ASP A 71 11.86 -7.92 -9.06
CA ASP A 71 11.82 -9.27 -9.67
C ASP A 71 11.58 -9.21 -11.20
#